data_AF-A0A0F9CMK9-F1
#
_entry.id   AF-A0A0F9CMK9-F1
#
_cell.length_a   1.000
_cell.length_b   1.000
_cell.length_c   1.000
_cell.angle_alpha   90.00
_cell.angle_beta   90.00
_cell.angle_gamma   90.00
#
_symmetry.space_group_name_H-M   'P 1'
#
loop_
_entity.id
_entity.type
_entity.pdbx_description
1 polymer ?
#
loop_
_entity_poly.entity_id
_entity_poly.type
_entity_poly.pdbx_seq_one_letter_code
_entity_poly.pdbx_strand_id
1 'polypeptide(L)'
;MKQIHYNIIMREIKMMKKTTYLINAARGPLVDEKALVRALQERWIAGAALDVYENEPDLTPGLAELDNVIIVPHIGSASIATRTKMSTMAATNLVAGLNGKVPPNLVNKEVLQEKLLHFPKN
;
A
#
# COMPACT_ATOMS: atom_id res chain seq x y z
N MET A 1 -6.96 -10.95 -9.02
CA MET A 1 -5.85 -10.00 -8.79
C MET A 1 -4.55 -10.75 -8.95
N LYS A 2 -3.55 -10.23 -9.69
CA LYS A 2 -2.20 -10.79 -9.61
C LYS A 2 -1.71 -10.55 -8.18
N GLN A 3 -1.35 -11.62 -7.48
CA GLN A 3 -0.69 -11.55 -6.17
C GLN A 3 0.54 -10.66 -6.33
N ILE A 4 0.68 -9.63 -5.49
CA ILE A 4 1.92 -8.85 -5.42
C ILE A 4 2.99 -9.83 -4.94
N HIS A 5 3.97 -10.12 -5.80
CA HIS A 5 5.17 -10.85 -5.39
C HIS A 5 6.09 -9.87 -4.67
N TYR A 6 6.85 -10.34 -3.67
CA TYR A 6 7.89 -9.54 -3.05
C TYR A 6 8.86 -9.05 -4.14
N ASN A 7 9.03 -7.73 -4.25
CA ASN A 7 9.95 -7.11 -5.18
C ASN A 7 11.30 -6.80 -4.51
N ILE A 8 11.28 -6.62 -3.19
CA ILE A 8 12.46 -6.38 -2.37
C ILE A 8 12.61 -7.57 -1.43
N ILE A 9 13.45 -8.52 -1.84
CA ILE A 9 13.82 -9.68 -1.03
C ILE A 9 15.27 -9.52 -0.53
N MET A 10 15.77 -10.52 0.18
CA MET A 10 17.12 -10.50 0.76
C MET A 10 18.22 -10.10 -0.24
N ARG A 11 18.10 -10.54 -1.50
CA ARG A 11 19.06 -10.22 -2.56
C ARG A 11 19.16 -8.72 -2.80
N GLU A 12 18.04 -8.05 -3.00
CA GLU A 12 17.97 -6.62 -3.29
C GLU A 12 18.42 -5.80 -2.08
N ILE A 13 18.06 -6.23 -0.86
CA ILE A 13 18.53 -5.57 0.37
C ILE A 13 20.05 -5.65 0.49
N LYS A 14 20.68 -6.79 0.18
CA LYS A 14 22.14 -6.94 0.20
C LYS A 14 22.88 -6.12 -0.86
N MET A 15 22.19 -5.68 -1.92
CA MET A 15 22.76 -4.78 -2.91
C MET A 15 22.77 -3.32 -2.44
N MET A 16 22.05 -2.98 -1.37
CA MET A 16 22.01 -1.62 -0.82
C MET A 16 23.31 -1.29 -0.09
N LYS A 17 23.63 0.01 -0.02
CA LYS A 17 24.73 0.49 0.83
C LYS A 17 24.38 0.30 2.29
N LYS A 18 25.39 0.04 3.12
CA LYS A 18 25.23 -0.05 4.59
C LYS A 18 24.64 1.21 5.23
N THR A 19 24.76 2.36 4.58
CA THR A 19 24.28 3.65 5.07
C THR A 19 22.86 4.00 4.61
N THR A 20 22.22 3.16 3.81
CA THR A 20 20.89 3.44 3.24
C THR A 20 19.77 3.18 4.24
N TYR A 21 18.69 3.95 4.11
CA TYR A 21 17.41 3.69 4.77
C TYR A 21 16.37 3.21 3.75
N LEU A 22 15.61 2.17 4.09
CA LEU A 22 14.48 1.69 3.29
C LEU A 22 13.18 2.37 3.75
N ILE A 23 12.46 3.04 2.85
CA ILE A 23 11.17 3.68 3.18
C ILE A 23 10.05 2.98 2.39
N ASN A 24 9.03 2.46 3.07
CA ASN A 24 7.85 1.86 2.44
C ASN A 24 6.56 2.56 2.89
N ALA A 25 5.96 3.31 1.98
CA ALA A 25 4.62 3.91 2.11
C ALA A 25 3.68 3.47 0.98
N ALA A 26 4.01 2.34 0.34
CA ALA A 26 3.28 1.81 -0.81
C ALA A 26 2.36 0.66 -0.38
N ARG A 27 2.88 -0.57 -0.32
CA ARG A 27 2.17 -1.77 0.17
C ARG A 27 3.14 -2.66 0.95
N GLY A 28 2.66 -3.29 2.02
CA GLY A 28 3.46 -4.22 2.82
C GLY A 28 4.12 -5.32 1.98
N PRO A 29 3.35 -6.11 1.19
CA PRO A 29 3.87 -7.23 0.41
C PRO A 29 4.87 -6.90 -0.71
N LEU A 30 5.33 -5.66 -0.85
CA LEU A 30 6.45 -5.32 -1.74
C LEU A 30 7.81 -5.73 -1.16
N VAL A 31 7.91 -5.84 0.17
CA VAL A 31 9.13 -6.15 0.90
C VAL A 31 8.92 -7.46 1.65
N ASP A 32 9.87 -8.38 1.55
CA ASP A 32 9.94 -9.53 2.46
C ASP A 32 10.38 -9.03 3.85
N GLU A 33 9.43 -8.89 4.76
CA GLU A 33 9.67 -8.33 6.09
C GLU A 33 10.57 -9.20 6.95
N LYS A 34 10.57 -10.53 6.76
CA LYS A 34 11.50 -11.41 7.47
C LYS A 34 12.93 -11.14 7.02
N ALA A 35 13.13 -10.92 5.72
CA ALA A 35 14.42 -10.49 5.20
C ALA A 35 14.80 -9.09 5.69
N LEU A 36 13.84 -8.17 5.81
CA LEU A 36 14.08 -6.82 6.34
C LEU A 36 14.48 -6.85 7.82
N VAL A 37 13.73 -7.57 8.67
CA VAL A 37 14.05 -7.72 10.10
C VAL A 37 15.48 -8.23 10.26
N ARG A 38 15.85 -9.28 9.51
CA ARG A 38 17.20 -9.81 9.53
C ARG A 38 18.24 -8.78 9.07
N ALA A 39 17.97 -8.05 8.00
CA ALA A 39 18.88 -7.04 7.48
C ALA A 39 19.12 -5.88 8.48
N LEU A 40 18.09 -5.51 9.23
CA LEU A 40 18.17 -4.48 10.27
C LEU A 40 18.94 -4.99 11.51
N GLN A 41 18.65 -6.21 11.96
CA GLN A 41 19.38 -6.88 13.05
C GLN A 41 20.87 -7.03 12.74
N GLU A 42 21.21 -7.50 11.54
CA GLU A 42 22.60 -7.69 11.08
C GLU A 42 23.25 -6.40 10.55
N ARG A 43 22.54 -5.26 10.61
CA ARG A 43 23.00 -3.94 10.11
C ARG A 43 23.56 -3.99 8.68
N TRP A 44 22.90 -4.72 7.79
CA TRP A 44 23.19 -4.71 6.35
C TRP A 44 22.82 -3.36 5.72
N ILE A 45 21.81 -2.69 6.27
CA ILE A 45 21.40 -1.31 5.96
C ILE A 45 21.30 -0.50 7.27
N ALA A 46 21.23 0.82 7.16
CA ALA A 46 21.24 1.70 8.33
C ALA A 46 19.94 1.63 9.12
N GLY A 47 18.81 1.54 8.42
CA GLY A 47 17.49 1.48 9.05
C GLY A 47 16.34 1.40 8.05
N ALA A 48 15.11 1.48 8.56
CA ALA A 48 13.90 1.53 7.73
C ALA A 48 12.80 2.44 8.31
N ALA A 49 11.87 2.88 7.48
CA ALA A 49 10.65 3.57 7.87
C ALA A 49 9.44 2.97 7.13
N LEU A 50 8.47 2.43 7.87
CA LEU A 50 7.35 1.68 7.33
C LEU A 50 6.02 2.34 7.74
N ASP A 51 5.22 2.74 6.74
CA ASP A 51 3.81 3.10 6.93
C ASP A 51 2.88 1.91 6.66
N VAL A 52 3.37 0.90 5.95
CA VAL A 52 2.62 -0.28 5.53
C VAL A 52 3.41 -1.55 5.83
N TYR A 53 2.70 -2.64 6.11
CA TYR A 53 3.34 -3.91 6.47
C TYR A 53 2.53 -5.13 6.02
N GLU A 54 3.16 -6.30 5.97
CA GLU A 54 2.63 -7.48 5.28
C GLU A 54 1.27 -7.95 5.82
N ASN A 55 1.12 -7.97 7.14
CA ASN A 55 -0.04 -8.53 7.82
C ASN A 55 -0.73 -7.48 8.72
N GLU A 56 -1.04 -6.30 8.18
CA GLU A 56 -1.71 -5.24 8.94
C GLU A 56 -2.99 -5.75 9.65
N PRO A 57 -3.15 -5.47 10.97
CA PRO A 57 -2.37 -4.55 11.81
C PRO A 57 -1.20 -5.20 12.58
N ASP A 58 -0.92 -6.47 12.35
CA ASP A 58 0.14 -7.22 13.03
C ASP A 58 1.53 -6.93 12.45
N LEU A 59 2.52 -6.74 13.32
CA LEU A 59 3.91 -6.57 12.92
C LEU A 59 4.60 -7.92 12.74
N THR A 60 5.52 -7.99 11.78
CA THR A 60 6.44 -9.14 11.69
C THR A 60 7.25 -9.26 12.99
N PRO A 61 7.36 -10.47 13.58
CA PRO A 61 8.13 -10.68 14.82
C PRO A 61 9.57 -10.17 14.72
N GLY A 62 10.05 -9.49 15.76
CA GLY A 62 11.39 -8.90 15.80
C GLY A 62 11.44 -7.46 15.28
N LEU A 63 10.39 -6.95 14.63
CA LEU A 63 10.39 -5.60 14.08
C LEU A 63 10.20 -4.52 15.16
N ALA A 64 9.39 -4.77 16.18
CA ALA A 64 9.09 -3.82 17.27
C ALA A 64 10.27 -3.63 18.23
N GLU A 65 11.19 -4.58 18.26
CA GLU A 65 12.35 -4.63 19.14
C GLU A 65 13.57 -3.87 18.58
N LEU A 66 13.50 -3.40 17.34
CA LEU A 66 14.61 -2.73 16.64
C LEU A 66 14.69 -1.24 16.97
N ASP A 67 15.91 -0.75 17.18
CA ASP A 67 16.20 0.67 17.44
C ASP A 67 16.37 1.50 16.16
N ASN A 68 16.51 0.83 15.01
CA ASN A 68 16.78 1.42 13.71
C ASN A 68 15.61 1.32 12.73
N VAL A 69 14.38 1.30 13.25
CA VAL A 69 13.16 1.31 12.45
C VAL A 69 12.15 2.33 13.00
N ILE A 70 11.45 3.01 12.08
CA ILE A 70 10.27 3.81 12.40
C ILE A 70 9.06 3.11 11.80
N ILE A 71 8.01 2.93 12.58
CA ILE A 71 6.77 2.26 12.14
C ILE A 71 5.60 3.18 12.46
N VAL A 72 4.72 3.37 11.49
CA VAL A 72 3.46 4.10 11.66
C VAL A 72 2.29 3.29 11.10
N PRO A 73 1.07 3.41 11.66
CA PRO A 73 -0.03 2.49 11.37
C PRO A 73 -0.86 2.93 10.14
N HIS A 74 -0.28 2.84 8.94
CA HIS A 74 -0.94 3.11 7.65
C HIS A 74 -1.68 4.46 7.61
N ILE A 75 -0.93 5.50 7.96
CA ILE A 75 -1.41 6.88 8.09
C ILE A 75 -1.05 7.77 6.90
N GLY A 76 -0.45 7.23 5.81
CA GLY A 76 -0.03 8.02 4.64
C GLY A 76 -1.11 8.92 4.03
N SER A 77 -2.39 8.59 4.18
CA SER A 77 -3.53 9.42 3.73
C SER A 77 -4.35 10.04 4.87
N ALA A 78 -3.98 9.84 6.13
CA ALA A 78 -4.81 10.10 7.32
C ALA A 78 -4.85 11.56 7.78
N SER A 79 -4.84 12.52 6.85
CA SER A 79 -5.19 13.91 7.16
C SER A 79 -6.70 14.13 6.99
N ILE A 80 -7.29 15.05 7.77
CA ILE A 80 -8.72 15.40 7.67
C ILE A 80 -9.07 15.82 6.24
N ALA A 81 -8.25 16.70 5.65
CA ALA A 81 -8.49 17.21 4.30
C ALA A 81 -8.43 16.10 3.23
N THR A 82 -7.45 15.20 3.31
CA THR A 82 -7.30 14.10 2.34
C THR A 82 -8.42 13.08 2.51
N ARG A 83 -8.70 12.62 3.74
CA ARG A 83 -9.80 11.67 4.00
C ARG A 83 -11.16 12.22 3.58
N THR A 84 -11.43 13.51 3.83
CA THR A 84 -12.68 14.16 3.39
C THR A 84 -12.84 14.14 1.87
N LYS A 85 -11.77 14.48 1.13
CA LYS A 85 -11.77 14.43 -0.33
C LYS A 85 -11.95 13.01 -0.86
N MET A 86 -11.30 12.02 -0.25
CA MET A 86 -11.45 10.60 -0.61
C MET A 86 -12.88 10.11 -0.38
N SER A 87 -13.50 10.45 0.76
CA SER A 87 -14.89 10.11 1.04
C SER A 87 -15.86 10.75 0.05
N THR A 88 -15.63 12.03 -0.28
CA THR A 88 -16.42 12.74 -1.29
C THR A 88 -16.28 12.12 -2.67
N MET A 89 -15.05 11.75 -3.06
CA MET A 89 -14.76 11.05 -4.31
C MET A 89 -15.50 9.70 -4.39
N ALA A 90 -15.45 8.90 -3.32
CA ALA A 90 -16.16 7.62 -3.25
C ALA A 90 -17.68 7.78 -3.42
N ALA A 91 -18.29 8.73 -2.68
CA ALA A 91 -19.70 9.04 -2.79
C ALA A 91 -20.09 9.52 -4.20
N THR A 92 -19.25 10.37 -4.81
CA THR A 92 -19.46 10.91 -6.17
C THR A 92 -19.46 9.80 -7.22
N ASN A 93 -18.52 8.85 -7.12
CA ASN A 93 -18.46 7.71 -8.02
C ASN A 93 -19.68 6.79 -7.87
N LEU A 94 -20.13 6.54 -6.63
CA LEU A 94 -21.32 5.74 -6.36
C LEU A 94 -22.58 6.39 -6.95
N VAL A 95 -22.80 7.68 -6.70
CA VAL A 95 -23.96 8.43 -7.22
C VAL A 95 -23.95 8.46 -8.75
N ALA A 96 -22.78 8.64 -9.38
CA ALA A 96 -22.67 8.60 -10.84
C ALA A 96 -23.11 7.23 -11.38
N GLY A 97 -22.59 6.13 -10.80
CA GLY A 97 -22.96 4.77 -11.18
C GLY A 97 -24.45 4.49 -11.00
N LEU A 98 -25.04 4.83 -9.85
CA LEU A 98 -26.47 4.60 -9.60
C LEU A 98 -27.40 5.38 -10.56
N ASN A 99 -26.93 6.52 -11.10
CA ASN A 99 -27.68 7.32 -12.08
C ASN A 99 -27.36 6.95 -13.54
N GLY A 100 -26.68 5.84 -13.77
CA GLY A 100 -26.31 5.39 -15.12
C GLY A 100 -25.27 6.25 -15.83
N LYS A 101 -24.52 7.05 -15.08
CA LYS A 101 -23.39 7.82 -15.58
C LYS A 101 -22.11 7.04 -15.36
N VAL A 102 -21.10 7.32 -16.17
CA VAL A 102 -19.74 6.76 -15.97
C VAL A 102 -19.15 7.36 -14.70
N PRO A 103 -18.70 6.54 -13.72
CA PRO A 103 -18.03 7.04 -12.53
C PRO A 103 -16.75 7.81 -12.89
N PRO A 104 -16.49 9.01 -12.33
CA PRO A 104 -15.33 9.83 -12.69
C PRO A 104 -13.96 9.17 -12.50
N ASN A 105 -13.86 8.22 -11.56
CA ASN A 105 -12.63 7.51 -11.19
C ASN A 105 -12.72 6.00 -11.50
N LEU A 106 -13.38 5.63 -12.59
CA LEU A 106 -13.43 4.24 -13.06
C LEU A 106 -12.02 3.73 -13.46
N VAL A 107 -11.55 2.70 -12.75
CA VAL A 107 -10.20 2.13 -12.95
C VAL A 107 -10.17 1.20 -14.17
N ASN A 108 -11.08 0.23 -14.20
CA ASN A 108 -11.23 -0.79 -15.24
C ASN A 108 -12.21 -0.33 -16.32
N LYS A 109 -11.76 0.52 -17.24
CA LYS A 109 -12.62 1.13 -18.28
C LYS A 109 -13.21 0.12 -19.28
N GLU A 110 -12.59 -1.04 -19.41
CA GLU A 110 -13.04 -2.15 -20.27
C GLU A 110 -14.47 -2.61 -19.95
N VAL A 111 -14.93 -2.47 -18.69
CA VAL A 111 -16.29 -2.86 -18.29
C VAL A 111 -17.39 -2.03 -18.94
N LEU A 112 -17.06 -0.87 -19.50
CA LEU A 112 -17.99 -0.06 -20.28
C LEU A 112 -18.32 -0.70 -21.64
N GLN A 113 -17.44 -1.55 -22.16
CA GLN A 113 -17.60 -2.21 -23.45
C GLN A 113 -18.43 -3.51 -23.34
N GLU A 114 -18.37 -4.19 -22.19
CA GLU A 114 -18.92 -5.54 -22.01
C GLU A 114 -20.45 -5.61 -21.75
N LYS A 115 -21.22 -4.51 -21.85
CA LYS A 115 -22.66 -4.45 -21.48
C LYS A 115 -22.99 -4.97 -20.06
N LEU A 116 -21.99 -5.22 -19.21
CA LEU A 116 -22.15 -5.69 -17.83
C LEU A 116 -22.75 -4.62 -16.91
N LEU A 117 -22.58 -3.34 -17.25
CA LEU A 117 -23.26 -2.24 -16.58
C LEU A 117 -24.66 -2.04 -17.18
N HIS A 118 -25.61 -2.88 -16.76
CA HIS A 118 -27.03 -2.55 -16.90
C HIS A 118 -27.38 -1.47 -15.87
N PHE A 119 -27.13 -0.23 -16.25
CA PHE A 119 -27.72 0.89 -15.53
C PHE A 119 -29.21 0.97 -15.90
N PRO A 120 -30.13 0.93 -14.92
CA PRO A 120 -31.54 1.06 -15.21
C PRO A 120 -31.76 2.39 -15.95
N LYS A 121 -32.30 2.29 -17.18
CA LYS A 121 -32.83 3.46 -17.86
C LYS A 121 -34.18 3.76 -17.20
N ASN A 122 -34.28 4.93 -16.58
CA ASN A 122 -35.56 5.48 -16.14
C ASN A 122 -36.57 5.48 -17.30
#